data_AF-A0A7S3KUH6-F1
#
_entry.id   AF-A0A7S3KUH6-F1
#
_cell.length_a   1.000
_cell.length_b   1.000
_cell.length_c   1.000
_cell.angle_alpha   90.00
_cell.angle_beta   90.00
_cell.angle_gamma   90.00
#
_symmetry.space_group_name_H-M   'P 1'
#
loop_
_entity.id
_entity.type
_entity.pdbx_description
1 polymer ?
#
loop_
_entity_poly.entity_id
_entity_poly.type
_entity_poly.pdbx_seq_one_letter_code
_entity_poly.pdbx_strand_id
1 'polypeptide(L)'
;DKITRRKLFSVCELEQDIAVKNSKSEQVKEMKEILEDPEVDQFEKIRLVMLFSLRYEGDSNVKKFRTMLRESNISPDHIDFIDLLIQYAGKDKRSNFLFGKNTGLLKGAMDLIKSNFTEEDESVYTRHKSC
;
A
#
# COMPACT_ATOMS: atom_id res chain seq x y z
N ASP A 1 -20.23 4.01 -10.34
CA ASP A 1 -20.08 5.42 -9.95
C ASP A 1 -18.81 6.09 -10.45
N LYS A 2 -18.84 7.40 -10.68
CA LYS A 2 -17.69 8.20 -11.21
C LYS A 2 -16.68 8.55 -10.10
N ILE A 3 -17.14 8.64 -8.86
CA ILE A 3 -16.34 9.03 -7.69
C ILE A 3 -15.36 7.91 -7.32
N THR A 4 -15.85 6.69 -7.12
CA THR A 4 -15.04 5.50 -6.84
C THR A 4 -13.91 5.30 -7.87
N ARG A 5 -14.21 5.50 -9.16
CA ARG A 5 -13.20 5.39 -10.24
C ARG A 5 -12.09 6.43 -10.15
N ARG A 6 -12.39 7.64 -9.69
CA ARG A 6 -11.37 8.69 -9.51
C ARG A 6 -10.47 8.40 -8.31
N LYS A 7 -11.04 7.87 -7.22
CA LYS A 7 -10.27 7.49 -6.02
C LYS A 7 -9.32 6.33 -6.31
N LEU A 8 -9.80 5.31 -7.02
CA LEU A 8 -8.95 4.21 -7.51
C LEU A 8 -7.81 4.73 -8.38
N PHE A 9 -8.08 5.70 -9.26
CA PHE A 9 -7.05 6.31 -10.09
C PHE A 9 -5.96 7.00 -9.24
N SER A 10 -6.35 7.80 -8.25
CA SER A 10 -5.40 8.46 -7.33
C SER A 10 -4.53 7.47 -6.55
N VAL A 11 -5.12 6.36 -6.07
CA VAL A 11 -4.38 5.29 -5.40
C VAL A 11 -3.35 4.66 -6.34
N CYS A 12 -3.76 4.34 -7.58
CA CYS A 12 -2.88 3.71 -8.57
C CYS A 12 -1.75 4.64 -9.01
N GLU A 13 -2.00 5.94 -9.13
CA GLU A 13 -1.02 6.95 -9.48
C GLU A 13 0.07 7.05 -8.40
N LEU A 14 -0.33 7.16 -7.14
CA LEU A 14 0.61 7.21 -6.02
C LEU A 14 1.41 5.91 -5.88
N GLU A 15 0.78 4.75 -6.11
CA GLU A 15 1.47 3.46 -6.11
C GLU A 15 2.62 3.44 -7.12
N GLN A 16 2.35 3.88 -8.36
CA GLN A 16 3.37 3.97 -9.41
C GLN A 16 4.45 4.98 -9.05
N ASP A 17 4.07 6.10 -8.45
CA ASP A 17 5.01 7.13 -8.01
C ASP A 17 6.00 6.58 -6.97
N ILE A 18 5.49 5.90 -5.94
CA ILE A 18 6.31 5.27 -4.90
C ILE A 18 7.24 4.20 -5.51
N ALA A 19 6.74 3.43 -6.47
CA ALA A 19 7.51 2.35 -7.11
C ALA A 19 8.64 2.86 -8.01
N VAL A 20 8.45 4.00 -8.68
CA VAL A 20 9.33 4.45 -9.79
C VAL A 20 10.09 5.74 -9.48
N LYS A 21 9.43 6.73 -8.88
CA LYS A 21 9.98 8.08 -8.73
C LYS A 21 10.72 8.25 -7.40
N ASN A 22 11.60 9.26 -7.35
CA ASN A 22 12.36 9.66 -6.16
C ASN A 22 11.80 10.97 -5.57
N SER A 23 10.49 11.06 -5.38
CA SER A 23 9.71 12.25 -4.98
C SER A 23 9.09 12.10 -3.58
N LYS A 24 9.87 11.60 -2.60
CA LYS A 24 9.35 11.24 -1.26
C LYS A 24 8.50 12.33 -0.59
N SER A 25 8.87 13.60 -0.72
CA SER A 25 8.12 14.70 -0.09
C SER A 25 6.71 14.86 -0.65
N GLU A 26 6.54 14.67 -1.96
CA GLU A 26 5.24 14.74 -2.66
C GLU A 26 4.42 13.50 -2.30
N GLN A 27 5.04 12.32 -2.35
CA GLN A 27 4.42 11.06 -1.96
C GLN A 27 3.91 11.08 -0.52
N VAL A 28 4.67 11.65 0.42
CA VAL A 28 4.23 11.78 1.82
C VAL A 28 3.01 12.69 1.96
N LYS A 29 2.89 13.72 1.12
CA LYS A 29 1.72 14.60 1.10
C LYS A 29 0.50 13.85 0.58
N GLU A 30 0.62 13.20 -0.57
CA GLU A 30 -0.47 12.43 -1.20
C GLU A 30 -0.92 11.24 -0.33
N MET A 31 0.03 10.55 0.32
CA MET A 31 -0.26 9.51 1.30
C MET A 31 -1.20 10.02 2.40
N LYS A 32 -0.97 11.21 2.95
CA LYS A 32 -1.85 11.75 4.01
C LYS A 32 -3.25 12.02 3.49
N GLU A 33 -3.36 12.63 2.31
CA GLU A 33 -4.64 12.93 1.65
C GLU A 33 -5.46 11.64 1.44
N ILE A 34 -4.83 10.56 0.97
CA ILE A 34 -5.49 9.27 0.76
C ILE A 34 -5.86 8.59 2.09
N LEU A 35 -4.99 8.64 3.10
CA LEU A 35 -5.24 7.99 4.39
C LEU A 35 -6.38 8.66 5.16
N GLU A 36 -6.52 9.99 5.06
CA GLU A 36 -7.60 10.77 5.69
C GLU A 36 -8.94 10.62 4.97
N ASP A 37 -8.94 10.20 3.70
CA ASP A 37 -10.16 10.09 2.90
C ASP A 37 -11.02 8.88 3.32
N PRO A 38 -12.21 9.07 3.90
CA PRO A 38 -13.07 7.96 4.32
C PRO A 38 -13.67 7.19 3.15
N GLU A 39 -13.65 7.72 1.93
CA GLU A 39 -14.16 7.03 0.73
C GLU A 39 -13.15 6.05 0.13
N VAL A 40 -11.88 6.10 0.56
CA VAL A 40 -10.86 5.14 0.12
C VAL A 40 -10.96 3.89 0.98
N ASP A 41 -10.99 2.74 0.31
CA ASP A 41 -11.07 1.44 0.95
C ASP A 41 -9.88 1.21 1.91
N GLN A 42 -10.17 0.60 3.06
CA GLN A 42 -9.16 0.32 4.09
C GLN A 42 -8.03 -0.55 3.55
N PHE A 43 -8.33 -1.51 2.68
CA PHE A 43 -7.34 -2.37 2.06
C PHE A 43 -6.34 -1.58 1.20
N GLU A 44 -6.83 -0.64 0.38
CA GLU A 44 -5.97 0.19 -0.47
C GLU A 44 -5.05 1.10 0.37
N LYS A 45 -5.55 1.62 1.49
CA LYS A 45 -4.75 2.39 2.45
C LYS A 45 -3.62 1.56 3.04
N ILE A 46 -3.93 0.36 3.53
CA ILE A 46 -2.96 -0.57 4.11
C ILE A 46 -1.89 -0.94 3.08
N ARG A 47 -2.32 -1.28 1.86
CA ARG A 47 -1.47 -1.66 0.72
C ARG A 47 -0.48 -0.55 0.34
N LEU A 48 -0.91 0.71 0.30
CA LEU A 48 -0.04 1.86 0.06
C LEU A 48 0.98 2.05 1.17
N VAL A 49 0.58 1.93 2.44
CA VAL A 49 1.51 2.04 3.58
C VAL A 49 2.54 0.91 3.55
N MET A 50 2.13 -0.30 3.19
CA MET A 50 3.05 -1.42 2.98
C MET A 50 4.09 -1.09 1.91
N LEU A 51 3.65 -0.65 0.73
CA LEU A 51 4.56 -0.29 -0.36
C LEU A 51 5.54 0.82 0.04
N PHE A 52 5.02 1.89 0.66
CA PHE A 52 5.85 2.99 1.15
C PHE A 52 6.89 2.51 2.16
N SER A 53 6.48 1.63 3.09
CA SER A 53 7.37 1.07 4.11
C SER A 53 8.49 0.23 3.52
N LEU A 54 8.20 -0.54 2.47
CA LEU A 54 9.20 -1.32 1.74
C LEU A 54 10.15 -0.43 0.92
N ARG A 55 9.66 0.68 0.37
CA ARG A 55 10.45 1.62 -0.43
C ARG A 55 11.38 2.48 0.42
N TYR A 56 10.90 2.89 1.58
CA TYR A 56 11.54 3.82 2.52
C TYR A 56 11.68 3.18 3.90
N GLU A 57 12.30 2.02 3.97
CA GLU A 57 12.52 1.30 5.22
C GLU A 57 13.23 2.17 6.27
N GLY A 58 12.70 2.16 7.50
CA GLY A 58 13.20 2.97 8.61
C GLY A 58 12.77 4.44 8.60
N ASP A 59 12.01 4.91 7.61
CA ASP A 59 11.55 6.30 7.56
C ASP A 59 10.52 6.60 8.68
N SER A 60 10.68 7.74 9.34
CA SER A 60 9.81 8.17 10.44
C SER A 60 8.33 8.31 10.05
N ASN A 61 8.03 8.56 8.76
CA ASN A 61 6.66 8.68 8.27
C ASN A 61 5.92 7.34 8.29
N VAL A 62 6.61 6.20 8.24
CA VAL A 62 5.98 4.88 8.38
C VAL A 62 5.26 4.75 9.72
N LYS A 63 5.85 5.26 10.81
CA LYS A 63 5.19 5.29 12.12
C LYS A 63 3.95 6.18 12.12
N LYS A 64 4.02 7.34 11.46
CA LYS A 64 2.89 8.27 11.36
C LYS A 64 1.72 7.67 10.57
N PHE A 65 2.00 7.05 9.42
CA PHE A 65 0.97 6.41 8.61
C PHE A 65 0.31 5.24 9.34
N ARG A 66 1.06 4.45 10.11
CA ARG A 66 0.47 3.43 10.99
C ARG A 66 -0.48 4.01 12.03
N THR A 67 -0.15 5.15 12.63
CA THR A 67 -1.06 5.85 13.55
C THR A 67 -2.33 6.29 12.82
N MET A 68 -2.22 6.87 11.62
CA MET A 68 -3.38 7.27 10.82
C MET A 68 -4.29 6.09 10.45
N LEU A 69 -3.71 4.91 10.16
CA LEU A 69 -4.50 3.68 9.92
C LEU A 69 -5.28 3.27 11.19
N ARG A 70 -4.65 3.33 12.37
CA ARG A 70 -5.33 3.03 13.65
C ARG A 70 -6.48 4.00 13.92
N GLU A 71 -6.26 5.28 13.65
CA GLU A 71 -7.28 6.33 13.79
C GLU A 71 -8.44 6.14 12.79
N SER A 72 -8.22 5.43 11.69
CA SER A 72 -9.22 5.09 10.67
C SER A 72 -10.01 3.81 10.97
N ASN A 73 -10.00 3.31 12.21
CA ASN A 73 -10.68 2.08 12.65
C ASN A 73 -10.24 0.81 11.90
N ILE A 74 -8.99 0.75 11.45
CA ILE A 74 -8.41 -0.47 10.87
C ILE A 74 -7.90 -1.36 12.01
N SER A 75 -8.18 -2.66 11.94
CA SER A 75 -7.75 -3.63 12.95
C SER A 75 -6.23 -3.58 13.18
N PRO A 76 -5.76 -3.59 14.45
CA PRO A 76 -4.34 -3.68 14.76
C PRO A 76 -3.64 -4.85 14.05
N ASP A 77 -4.32 -5.99 13.89
CA ASP A 77 -3.76 -7.19 13.26
C ASP A 77 -3.31 -6.93 11.81
N HIS A 78 -4.08 -6.13 11.06
CA HIS A 78 -3.72 -5.77 9.68
C HIS A 78 -2.54 -4.78 9.64
N ILE A 79 -2.38 -3.97 10.68
CA ILE A 79 -1.27 -3.02 10.80
C ILE A 79 0.01 -3.75 11.18
N ASP A 80 -0.08 -4.77 12.03
CA ASP A 80 1.04 -5.62 12.42
C ASP A 80 1.56 -6.47 11.23
N PHE A 81 0.71 -6.75 10.24
CA PHE A 81 1.15 -7.35 8.98
C PHE A 81 2.20 -6.50 8.25
N ILE A 82 2.20 -5.17 8.44
CA ILE A 82 3.23 -4.28 7.85
C ILE A 82 4.61 -4.62 8.43
N ASP A 83 4.70 -4.90 9.73
CA ASP A 83 5.96 -5.28 10.38
C ASP A 83 6.40 -6.68 9.95
N LEU A 84 5.45 -7.61 9.78
CA LEU A 84 5.73 -8.93 9.25
C LEU A 84 6.28 -8.84 7.81
N LEU A 85 5.67 -8.02 6.98
CA LEU A 85 6.09 -7.79 5.60
C LEU A 85 7.52 -7.24 5.52
N ILE A 86 7.88 -6.26 6.37
CA ILE A 86 9.25 -5.72 6.42
C ILE A 86 10.24 -6.78 6.93
N GLN A 87 9.84 -7.67 7.85
CA GLN A 87 10.73 -8.74 8.33
C GLN A 87 11.02 -9.78 7.24
N TYR A 88 10.01 -10.17 6.45
CA TYR A 88 10.17 -11.18 5.39
C TYR A 88 10.77 -10.61 4.12
N ALA A 89 10.30 -9.43 3.74
CA ALA A 89 10.69 -8.72 2.54
C ALA A 89 11.32 -7.39 2.94
N GLY A 90 12.30 -7.36 3.85
CA GLY A 90 13.09 -6.16 4.13
C GLY A 90 14.27 -6.03 3.17
N LYS A 91 14.93 -4.88 3.16
CA LYS A 91 16.10 -4.58 2.33
C LYS A 91 17.23 -5.60 2.55
N ASP A 92 17.36 -6.12 3.76
CA ASP A 92 18.36 -7.13 4.12
C ASP A 92 18.01 -8.53 3.59
N LYS A 93 16.74 -8.77 3.24
CA LYS A 93 16.24 -10.06 2.74
C LYS A 93 15.95 -10.05 1.24
N ARG A 94 15.80 -8.87 0.62
CA ARG A 94 15.58 -8.73 -0.81
C ARG A 94 16.87 -8.41 -1.53
N SER A 95 17.16 -9.20 -2.55
CA SER A 95 18.01 -8.75 -3.65
C SER A 95 17.39 -7.47 -4.25
N ASN A 96 18.19 -6.44 -4.56
CA ASN A 96 17.82 -5.04 -4.90
C ASN A 96 16.83 -4.83 -6.09
N PHE A 97 16.09 -5.86 -6.51
CA PHE A 97 15.26 -5.92 -7.72
C PHE A 97 13.80 -5.47 -7.55
N LEU A 98 13.30 -5.25 -6.33
CA LEU A 98 11.89 -4.89 -6.14
C LEU A 98 11.54 -3.47 -6.60
N PHE A 99 12.48 -2.54 -6.50
CA PHE A 99 12.28 -1.16 -6.94
C PHE A 99 13.22 -0.88 -8.11
N GLY A 100 12.70 -1.01 -9.34
CA GLY A 100 13.46 -0.90 -10.58
C GLY A 100 12.57 -1.06 -11.82
N LYS A 101 13.18 -1.07 -13.02
CA LYS A 101 12.48 -1.11 -14.33
C LYS A 101 11.53 -2.31 -14.54
N ASN A 102 11.53 -3.30 -13.65
CA ASN A 102 10.69 -4.48 -13.71
C ASN A 102 9.65 -4.46 -12.56
N THR A 103 8.56 -3.72 -12.75
CA THR A 103 7.42 -3.60 -11.82
C THR A 103 6.66 -4.92 -11.56
N GLY A 104 7.02 -6.02 -12.24
CA GLY A 104 6.32 -7.31 -12.15
C GLY A 104 6.45 -8.03 -10.80
N LEU A 105 7.53 -7.83 -10.05
CA LEU A 105 7.71 -8.47 -8.73
C LEU A 105 6.91 -7.78 -7.62
N LEU A 106 6.75 -6.45 -7.68
CA LEU A 106 5.83 -5.73 -6.79
C LEU A 106 4.39 -6.17 -7.04
N LYS A 107 3.99 -6.31 -8.31
CA LYS A 107 2.67 -6.86 -8.66
C LYS A 107 2.48 -8.27 -8.08
N GLY A 108 3.47 -9.15 -8.23
CA GLY A 108 3.42 -10.50 -7.65
C GLY A 108 3.31 -10.49 -6.11
N ALA A 109 4.07 -9.65 -5.41
CA ALA A 109 3.97 -9.52 -3.95
C ALA A 109 2.61 -8.94 -3.52
N MET A 110 2.09 -7.97 -4.27
CA MET A 110 0.78 -7.37 -4.05
C MET A 110 -0.36 -8.39 -4.27
N ASP A 111 -0.22 -9.28 -5.26
CA ASP A 111 -1.20 -10.32 -5.54
C ASP A 111 -1.22 -11.41 -4.47
N LEU A 112 -0.07 -11.73 -3.86
CA LEU A 112 0.01 -12.63 -2.69
C LEU A 112 -0.61 -12.01 -1.44
N ILE A 113 -0.43 -10.70 -1.23
CA ILE A 113 -1.09 -9.98 -0.14
C ILE A 113 -2.61 -9.98 -0.36
N LYS A 114 -3.07 -9.69 -1.58
CA LYS A 114 -4.50 -9.77 -1.91
C LYS A 114 -5.05 -11.16 -1.63
N SER A 115 -4.42 -12.22 -2.15
CA SER A 115 -4.93 -13.58 -1.97
C SER A 115 -5.09 -13.96 -0.49
N ASN A 116 -4.13 -13.59 0.35
CA ASN A 116 -4.18 -13.88 1.79
C ASN A 116 -5.20 -13.04 2.56
N PHE A 117 -5.57 -11.86 2.05
CA PHE A 117 -6.56 -10.98 2.70
C PHE A 117 -7.98 -11.19 2.14
N THR A 118 -8.14 -11.79 0.97
CA THR A 118 -9.44 -12.01 0.31
C THR A 118 -10.15 -13.31 0.69
N GLU A 119 -9.55 -14.18 1.51
CA GLU A 119 -10.20 -15.44 1.90
C GLU A 119 -11.43 -15.23 2.84
N GLU A 120 -11.60 -14.06 3.46
CA GLU A 120 -12.69 -13.83 4.42
C GLU A 120 -13.95 -13.15 3.86
N ASP A 121 -13.98 -12.65 2.61
CA ASP A 121 -15.22 -12.12 2.04
C ASP A 121 -15.24 -12.25 0.51
N GLU A 122 -16.03 -13.21 0.01
CA GLU A 122 -16.43 -13.32 -1.39
C GLU A 122 -17.32 -12.13 -1.78
N SER A 123 -16.72 -10.97 -1.96
CA SER A 123 -17.40 -9.79 -2.46
C SER A 123 -17.19 -9.70 -3.98
N VAL A 124 -18.28 -9.74 -4.74
CA VAL A 124 -18.43 -9.69 -6.22
C VAL A 124 -17.65 -8.53 -6.91
N TYR A 125 -16.95 -7.70 -6.15
CA TYR A 125 -16.21 -6.51 -6.54
C TYR A 125 -14.76 -6.76 -6.98
N THR A 126 -14.20 -7.97 -6.81
CA THR A 126 -12.81 -8.30 -7.19
C THR A 126 -12.53 -8.32 -8.71
N ARG A 127 -13.52 -7.99 -9.57
CA ARG A 127 -13.34 -7.96 -11.03
C ARG A 127 -12.67 -6.70 -11.58
N HIS A 128 -12.59 -5.62 -10.82
CA HIS A 128 -11.84 -4.45 -11.26
C HIS A 128 -10.41 -4.54 -10.77
N LYS A 129 -9.56 -5.08 -11.66
CA LYS A 129 -8.10 -5.08 -11.61
C LYS A 129 -7.57 -3.96 -10.72
N SER A 130 -7.09 -4.31 -9.53
CA SER A 130 -6.04 -3.53 -8.89
C SER A 130 -4.93 -3.31 -9.93
N CYS A 131 -4.41 -2.10 -10.03
CA CYS A 131 -3.33 -1.80 -10.97
C CYS A 131 -2.06 -2.61 -10.74
#